data_AF-B7PVQ2-F1
#
_entry.id   AF-B7PVQ2-F1
#
_cell.length_a   1.000
_cell.length_b   1.000
_cell.length_c   1.000
_cell.angle_alpha   90.00
_cell.angle_beta   90.00
_cell.angle_gamma   90.00
#
_symmetry.space_group_name_H-M   'P 1'
#
loop_
_entity.id
_entity.type
_entity.pdbx_description
1 polymer ?
#
loop_
_entity_poly.entity_id
_entity_poly.type
_entity_poly.pdbx_seq_one_letter_code
_entity_poly.pdbx_strand_id
1 'polypeptide(L)'
;FRDELDVLIYKFQNYGKDFVKSRNMSPDSFVQMALQLAFYKIHNVPCAMYESVSTREFLHGRTEGVRGTSSQSLNFCRTFESPHSTREQKEHSLRKAVAKHKHDANLVSARCDAVMMIAPLARDGYRVFYNVLKDAFNFGVSCFKSCPETSAVRFKEALEQSLTEMRNCVAQPPRKARHACSSSQLTRSQNGSPGEPHKENIVSNSTPGVLGETRTKLRWKLYSCGFTADI
;
A
#
# COMPACT_ATOMS: atom_id res chain seq x y z
N PHE A 1 23.58 -17.12 14.87
CA PHE A 1 22.58 -16.82 13.83
C PHE A 1 21.21 -17.42 14.10
N ARG A 2 21.02 -18.75 14.13
CA ARG A 2 19.68 -19.36 14.30
C ARG A 2 19.00 -18.93 15.61
N ASP A 3 19.77 -18.89 16.71
CA ASP A 3 19.24 -18.54 18.03
C ASP A 3 18.99 -17.03 18.21
N GLU A 4 19.51 -16.19 17.30
CA GLU A 4 19.32 -14.73 17.29
C GLU A 4 18.04 -14.30 16.56
N LEU A 5 17.35 -15.21 15.86
CA LEU A 5 16.13 -14.90 15.12
C LEU A 5 14.89 -15.16 15.98
N ASP A 6 14.03 -14.16 16.06
CA ASP A 6 12.63 -14.32 16.46
C ASP A 6 11.84 -14.64 15.19
N VAL A 7 11.17 -15.79 15.16
CA VAL A 7 10.44 -16.28 13.98
C VAL A 7 9.06 -16.75 14.40
N LEU A 8 8.03 -16.28 13.71
CA LEU A 8 6.64 -16.62 13.96
C LEU A 8 5.94 -16.96 12.65
N ILE A 9 5.34 -18.15 12.57
CA ILE A 9 4.53 -18.58 11.44
C ILE A 9 3.10 -18.72 11.93
N TYR A 10 2.15 -18.11 11.24
CA TYR A 10 0.74 -18.14 11.64
C TYR A 10 -0.19 -18.03 10.44
N LYS A 11 -1.45 -18.42 10.65
CA LYS A 11 -2.51 -18.36 9.64
C LYS A 11 -3.58 -17.35 10.08
N PHE A 12 -3.84 -16.37 9.24
CA PHE A 12 -4.96 -15.43 9.39
C PHE A 12 -6.18 -16.01 8.66
N GLN A 13 -7.23 -16.37 9.40
CA GLN A 13 -8.38 -17.13 8.88
C GLN A 13 -9.66 -16.32 8.71
N ASN A 14 -9.60 -14.99 8.84
CA ASN A 14 -10.82 -14.17 8.81
C ASN A 14 -11.37 -13.96 7.38
N TYR A 15 -10.49 -13.97 6.37
CA TYR A 15 -10.81 -13.93 4.94
C TYR A 15 -9.54 -14.21 4.11
N GLY A 16 -9.72 -14.42 2.80
CA GLY A 16 -8.63 -14.61 1.84
C GLY A 16 -8.82 -13.84 0.53
N LYS A 17 -8.17 -14.31 -0.54
CA LYS A 17 -8.16 -13.65 -1.85
C LYS A 17 -9.57 -13.45 -2.43
N ASP A 18 -10.52 -14.33 -2.12
CA ASP A 18 -11.88 -14.24 -2.66
C ASP A 18 -12.59 -12.97 -2.20
N PHE A 19 -12.45 -12.62 -0.92
CA PHE A 19 -12.99 -11.37 -0.39
C PHE A 19 -12.34 -10.17 -1.09
N VAL A 20 -11.00 -10.14 -1.19
CA VAL A 20 -10.28 -9.02 -1.78
C VAL A 20 -10.63 -8.83 -3.25
N LYS A 21 -10.71 -9.93 -4.01
CA LYS A 21 -11.17 -9.94 -5.41
C LYS A 21 -12.61 -9.45 -5.53
N SER A 22 -13.51 -9.82 -4.61
CA SER A 22 -14.91 -9.33 -4.58
C SER A 22 -15.02 -7.82 -4.39
N ARG A 23 -13.96 -7.15 -3.91
CA ARG A 23 -13.88 -5.69 -3.74
C ARG A 23 -13.10 -5.00 -4.86
N ASN A 24 -12.80 -5.71 -5.95
CA ASN A 24 -12.05 -5.27 -7.13
C ASN A 24 -10.62 -4.78 -6.80
N MET A 25 -9.91 -5.49 -5.92
CA MET A 25 -8.54 -5.17 -5.53
C MET A 25 -7.60 -6.35 -5.79
N SER A 26 -6.31 -6.06 -5.97
CA SER A 26 -5.26 -7.09 -6.04
C SER A 26 -5.04 -7.67 -4.65
N PRO A 27 -5.17 -8.99 -4.44
CA PRO A 27 -4.90 -9.62 -3.14
C PRO A 27 -3.48 -9.35 -2.63
N ASP A 28 -2.49 -9.46 -3.51
CA ASP A 28 -1.11 -9.19 -3.19
C ASP A 28 -0.89 -7.74 -2.72
N SER A 29 -1.31 -6.78 -3.55
CA SER A 29 -1.12 -5.35 -3.24
C SER A 29 -1.93 -4.91 -2.02
N PHE A 30 -3.03 -5.60 -1.73
CA PHE A 30 -3.79 -5.42 -0.49
C PHE A 30 -2.98 -5.87 0.74
N VAL A 31 -2.36 -7.05 0.70
CA VAL A 31 -1.48 -7.53 1.78
C VAL A 31 -0.26 -6.60 1.94
N GLN A 32 0.32 -6.12 0.85
CA GLN A 32 1.43 -5.16 0.88
C GLN A 32 1.07 -3.86 1.59
N MET A 33 -0.16 -3.34 1.39
CA MET A 33 -0.65 -2.19 2.15
C MET A 33 -0.91 -2.53 3.63
N ALA A 34 -1.38 -3.74 3.94
CA ALA A 34 -1.52 -4.17 5.33
C ALA A 34 -0.17 -4.23 6.06
N LEU A 35 0.89 -4.68 5.38
CA LEU A 35 2.26 -4.69 5.88
C LEU A 35 2.80 -3.27 6.14
N GLN A 36 2.53 -2.33 5.23
CA GLN A 36 2.86 -0.91 5.41
C GLN A 36 2.14 -0.30 6.62
N LEU A 37 0.84 -0.58 6.78
CA LEU A 37 0.05 -0.08 7.90
C LEU A 37 0.53 -0.67 9.24
N ALA A 38 0.78 -1.97 9.28
CA ALA A 38 1.29 -2.66 10.47
C ALA A 38 2.63 -2.07 10.92
N PHE A 39 3.55 -1.86 9.98
CA PHE A 39 4.82 -1.20 10.26
C PHE A 39 4.63 0.22 10.78
N TYR A 40 3.76 1.00 10.13
CA TYR A 40 3.49 2.38 10.50
C TYR A 40 2.87 2.50 11.91
N LYS A 41 1.95 1.60 12.28
CA LYS A 41 1.37 1.51 13.64
C LYS A 41 2.44 1.28 14.73
N ILE A 42 3.48 0.51 14.41
CA ILE A 42 4.53 0.15 15.36
C ILE A 42 5.58 1.26 15.50
N HIS A 43 5.96 1.89 14.39
CA HIS A 43 7.14 2.76 14.31
C HIS A 43 6.84 4.24 14.01
N ASN A 44 5.59 4.59 13.69
CA ASN A 44 5.15 5.93 13.30
C ASN A 44 5.91 6.57 12.11
N VAL A 45 6.60 5.75 11.32
CA VAL A 45 7.34 6.16 10.12
C VAL A 45 7.07 5.18 8.98
N PRO A 46 7.09 5.64 7.72
CA PRO A 46 6.99 4.72 6.59
C PRO A 46 8.18 3.76 6.58
N CYS A 47 7.92 2.51 6.24
CA CYS A 47 9.01 1.57 6.05
C CYS A 47 9.74 1.82 4.73
N ALA A 48 11.03 1.51 4.63
CA ALA A 48 11.67 1.27 3.33
C ALA A 48 11.38 -0.17 2.90
N MET A 49 10.21 -0.41 2.30
CA MET A 49 9.78 -1.74 1.92
C MET A 49 10.43 -2.20 0.61
N TYR A 50 10.90 -3.44 0.61
CA TYR A 50 11.36 -4.14 -0.58
C TYR A 50 10.48 -5.36 -0.80
N GLU A 51 9.90 -5.43 -1.99
CA GLU A 51 9.17 -6.58 -2.49
C GLU A 51 10.01 -7.26 -3.59
N SER A 52 10.20 -8.58 -3.48
CA SER A 52 10.84 -9.35 -4.54
C SER A 52 9.82 -9.67 -5.62
N VAL A 53 10.13 -9.32 -6.86
CA VAL A 53 9.27 -9.55 -8.01
C VAL A 53 10.05 -10.32 -9.07
N SER A 54 9.41 -11.27 -9.73
CA SER A 54 10.09 -12.17 -10.66
C SER A 54 10.24 -11.54 -12.05
N THR A 55 11.34 -11.83 -12.74
CA THR A 55 11.62 -11.37 -14.11
C THR A 55 11.74 -12.53 -15.10
N ARG A 56 11.15 -13.71 -14.81
CA ARG A 56 11.31 -14.94 -15.60
C ARG A 56 10.76 -14.90 -17.03
N GLU A 57 10.00 -13.88 -17.42
CA GLU A 57 9.63 -13.66 -18.83
C GLU A 57 10.86 -13.31 -19.70
N PHE A 58 11.95 -12.84 -19.09
CA PHE A 58 13.21 -12.59 -19.77
C PHE A 58 14.12 -13.82 -19.69
N LEU A 59 14.88 -14.08 -20.76
CA LEU A 59 15.90 -15.12 -20.78
C LEU A 59 16.92 -14.85 -19.65
N HIS A 60 17.15 -15.85 -18.79
CA HIS A 60 17.94 -15.75 -17.54
C HIS A 60 17.37 -14.80 -16.46
N GLY A 61 16.08 -14.47 -16.55
CA GLY A 61 15.36 -13.70 -15.54
C GLY A 61 15.52 -14.26 -14.12
N ARG A 62 15.75 -13.37 -13.16
CA ARG A 62 15.92 -13.66 -11.73
C ARG A 62 14.81 -12.95 -10.96
N THR A 63 15.16 -11.97 -10.14
CA THR A 63 14.22 -11.15 -9.36
C THR A 63 14.66 -9.70 -9.40
N GLU A 64 13.70 -8.80 -9.48
CA GLU A 64 13.86 -7.37 -9.28
C GLU A 64 13.16 -6.89 -8.01
N GLY A 65 13.52 -5.69 -7.56
CA GLY A 65 12.95 -5.07 -6.36
C GLY A 65 11.88 -4.04 -6.66
N VAL A 66 10.67 -4.23 -6.13
CA VAL A 66 9.65 -3.17 -6.05
C VAL A 66 9.69 -2.50 -4.71
N ARG A 67 9.51 -1.18 -4.71
CA ARG A 67 9.30 -0.41 -3.47
C ARG A 67 7.80 -0.32 -3.21
N GLY A 68 7.30 -1.06 -2.22
CA GLY A 68 5.91 -0.93 -1.78
C GLY A 68 5.61 0.43 -1.13
N THR A 69 6.64 1.21 -0.79
CA THR A 69 6.52 2.53 -0.17
C THR A 69 6.40 3.63 -1.22
N SER A 70 5.29 4.35 -1.20
CA SER A 70 4.97 5.47 -2.08
C SER A 70 4.31 6.61 -1.30
N SER A 71 4.10 7.77 -1.94
CA SER A 71 3.33 8.86 -1.32
C SER A 71 1.88 8.43 -1.04
N GLN A 72 1.31 7.56 -1.88
CA GLN A 72 -0.03 7.00 -1.69
C GLN A 72 -0.08 6.05 -0.49
N SER A 73 0.93 5.18 -0.30
CA SER A 73 0.98 4.28 0.85
C SER A 73 1.15 5.07 2.16
N LEU A 74 2.01 6.10 2.18
CA LEU A 74 2.17 6.96 3.35
C LEU A 74 0.89 7.74 3.68
N ASN A 75 0.22 8.30 2.66
CA ASN A 75 -1.05 8.99 2.87
C ASN A 75 -2.12 8.03 3.41
N PHE A 76 -2.17 6.80 2.89
CA PHE A 76 -3.03 5.73 3.39
C PHE A 76 -2.75 5.43 4.87
N CYS A 77 -1.49 5.20 5.26
CA CYS A 77 -1.14 4.92 6.66
C CYS A 77 -1.55 6.07 7.59
N ARG A 78 -1.25 7.32 7.21
CA ARG A 78 -1.65 8.51 7.98
C ARG A 78 -3.18 8.64 8.11
N THR A 79 -3.91 8.32 7.05
CA THR A 79 -5.39 8.37 7.05
C THR A 79 -5.98 7.28 7.95
N PHE A 80 -5.39 6.08 7.97
CA PHE A 80 -5.87 4.99 8.82
C PHE A 80 -5.62 5.24 10.31
N GLU A 81 -4.47 5.81 10.66
CA GLU A 81 -4.10 6.15 12.04
C GLU A 81 -4.68 7.47 12.54
N SER A 82 -5.29 8.27 11.67
CA SER A 82 -5.94 9.51 12.08
C SER A 82 -7.31 9.23 12.73
N PRO A 83 -7.57 9.72 13.96
CA PRO A 83 -8.86 9.58 14.63
C PRO A 83 -9.97 10.40 13.95
N HIS A 84 -9.60 11.38 13.12
CA HIS A 84 -10.55 12.27 12.43
C HIS A 84 -10.93 11.78 11.03
N SER A 85 -10.29 10.71 10.54
CA SER A 85 -10.56 10.22 9.19
C SER A 85 -11.83 9.37 9.15
N THR A 86 -12.74 9.73 8.27
CA THR A 86 -13.97 8.97 8.03
C THR A 86 -13.67 7.64 7.35
N ARG A 87 -14.62 6.71 7.43
CA ARG A 87 -14.52 5.43 6.72
C ARG A 87 -14.33 5.63 5.21
N GLU A 88 -15.04 6.59 4.61
CA GLU A 88 -14.96 6.90 3.19
C GLU A 88 -13.57 7.42 2.79
N GLN A 89 -12.96 8.26 3.62
CA GLN A 89 -11.58 8.74 3.42
C GLN A 89 -10.57 7.59 3.54
N LYS A 90 -10.76 6.70 4.52
CA LYS A 90 -9.96 5.48 4.64
C LYS A 90 -10.12 4.58 3.41
N GLU A 91 -11.34 4.37 2.92
CA GLU A 91 -11.60 3.52 1.75
C GLU A 91 -10.94 4.11 0.50
N HIS A 92 -11.12 5.42 0.29
CA HIS A 92 -10.54 6.12 -0.84
C HIS A 92 -9.01 6.04 -0.84
N SER A 93 -8.38 6.29 0.31
CA SER A 93 -6.91 6.23 0.43
C SER A 93 -6.38 4.80 0.24
N LEU A 94 -7.06 3.79 0.80
CA LEU A 94 -6.72 2.38 0.60
C LEU A 94 -6.78 1.97 -0.86
N ARG A 95 -7.90 2.25 -1.55
CA ARG A 95 -8.05 1.92 -2.98
C ARG A 95 -6.98 2.56 -3.84
N LYS A 96 -6.66 3.83 -3.57
CA LYS A 96 -5.61 4.58 -4.28
C LYS A 96 -4.22 3.96 -4.06
N ALA A 97 -3.91 3.57 -2.82
CA ALA A 97 -2.62 2.97 -2.48
C ALA A 97 -2.47 1.57 -3.08
N VAL A 98 -3.51 0.73 -3.00
CA VAL A 98 -3.54 -0.61 -3.63
C VAL A 98 -3.38 -0.52 -5.15
N ALA A 99 -4.07 0.43 -5.80
CA ALA A 99 -3.96 0.62 -7.24
C ALA A 99 -2.56 1.08 -7.66
N LYS A 100 -1.95 2.00 -6.90
CA LYS A 100 -0.57 2.45 -7.14
C LYS A 100 0.43 1.31 -7.02
N HIS A 101 0.35 0.54 -5.93
CA HIS A 101 1.23 -0.61 -5.73
C HIS A 101 1.07 -1.63 -6.86
N LYS A 102 -0.17 -1.97 -7.24
CA LYS A 102 -0.42 -2.88 -8.37
C LYS A 102 0.22 -2.38 -9.66
N HIS A 103 0.10 -1.08 -9.95
CA HIS A 103 0.71 -0.48 -11.13
C HIS A 103 2.24 -0.63 -11.10
N ASP A 104 2.87 -0.25 -9.98
CA ASP A 104 4.34 -0.31 -9.84
C ASP A 104 4.86 -1.74 -9.93
N ALA A 105 4.17 -2.69 -9.29
CA ALA A 105 4.51 -4.10 -9.38
C ALA A 105 4.44 -4.61 -10.82
N ASN A 106 3.41 -4.23 -11.57
CA ASN A 106 3.27 -4.63 -12.97
C ASN A 106 4.32 -4.01 -13.91
N LEU A 107 4.97 -2.90 -13.54
CA LEU A 107 6.04 -2.31 -14.36
C LEU A 107 7.30 -3.17 -14.39
N VAL A 108 7.48 -4.05 -13.40
CA VAL A 108 8.69 -4.86 -13.25
C VAL A 108 8.41 -6.36 -13.15
N SER A 109 7.16 -6.75 -12.89
CA SER A 109 6.76 -8.15 -12.77
C SER A 109 6.55 -8.81 -14.12
N ALA A 110 7.38 -9.81 -14.39
CA ALA A 110 7.05 -10.89 -15.29
C ALA A 110 6.13 -11.87 -14.55
N ARG A 111 4.96 -12.22 -15.09
CA ARG A 111 3.97 -13.05 -14.40
C ARG A 111 4.52 -14.47 -14.19
N CYS A 112 4.87 -14.82 -12.96
CA CYS A 112 5.26 -16.20 -12.64
C CYS A 112 5.22 -16.54 -11.16
N ASP A 113 4.97 -17.82 -10.90
CA ASP A 113 4.78 -18.42 -9.58
C ASP A 113 6.13 -18.82 -8.95
N ALA A 114 6.75 -17.90 -8.19
CA ALA A 114 7.99 -18.18 -7.47
C ALA A 114 7.96 -17.59 -6.06
N VAL A 115 8.44 -18.37 -5.08
CA VAL A 115 8.61 -17.97 -3.68
C VAL A 115 10.10 -17.74 -3.41
N MET A 116 10.46 -16.64 -2.73
CA MET A 116 11.85 -16.39 -2.31
C MET A 116 11.94 -16.12 -0.81
N MET A 117 12.69 -16.96 -0.09
CA MET A 117 13.14 -16.71 1.29
C MET A 117 14.57 -16.19 1.28
N ILE A 118 14.84 -15.10 2.00
CA ILE A 118 16.18 -14.64 2.40
C ILE A 118 16.09 -14.30 3.91
N ALA A 119 17.15 -14.13 4.70
CA ALA A 119 17.07 -13.66 6.10
C ALA A 119 16.84 -12.13 6.17
N PRO A 120 16.35 -11.52 7.28
CA PRO A 120 16.20 -10.05 7.36
C PRO A 120 17.51 -9.36 6.95
N LEU A 121 17.46 -8.48 5.94
CA LEU A 121 18.67 -7.87 5.36
C LEU A 121 19.23 -6.72 6.22
N ALA A 122 18.52 -6.37 7.29
CA ALA A 122 18.94 -5.38 8.27
C ALA A 122 18.69 -5.91 9.68
N ARG A 123 19.61 -5.62 10.62
CA ARG A 123 19.50 -6.05 12.03
C ARG A 123 18.30 -5.42 12.73
N ASP A 124 17.86 -4.28 12.24
CA ASP A 124 16.77 -3.43 12.71
C ASP A 124 15.59 -3.50 11.74
N GLY A 125 15.26 -4.70 11.24
CA GLY A 125 14.21 -4.88 10.26
C GLY A 125 13.37 -6.11 10.49
N TYR A 126 12.25 -6.15 9.78
CA TYR A 126 11.42 -7.34 9.68
C TYR A 126 11.55 -7.95 8.31
N ARG A 127 11.27 -9.24 8.26
CA ARG A 127 10.98 -9.95 7.05
C ARG A 127 9.67 -10.69 7.20
N VAL A 128 8.81 -10.52 6.20
CA VAL A 128 7.52 -11.17 6.14
C VAL A 128 7.39 -11.92 4.82
N PHE A 129 7.16 -13.22 4.88
CA PHE A 129 6.69 -13.99 3.74
C PHE A 129 5.21 -14.28 3.91
N TYR A 130 4.48 -14.34 2.81
CA TYR A 130 3.07 -14.68 2.86
C TYR A 130 2.61 -15.50 1.66
N ASN A 131 1.57 -16.30 1.90
CA ASN A 131 0.84 -17.03 0.87
C ASN A 131 -0.65 -16.68 1.00
N VAL A 132 -1.20 -16.17 -0.09
CA VAL A 132 -2.59 -15.73 -0.21
C VAL A 132 -3.45 -16.90 -0.69
N LEU A 133 -4.25 -17.46 0.22
CA LEU A 133 -5.18 -18.56 -0.03
C LEU A 133 -6.57 -18.02 -0.39
N LYS A 134 -7.49 -18.94 -0.73
CA LYS A 134 -8.89 -18.64 -1.05
C LYS A 134 -9.59 -17.86 0.07
N ASP A 135 -9.52 -18.38 1.29
CA ASP A 135 -10.26 -17.96 2.49
C ASP A 135 -9.35 -17.56 3.67
N ALA A 136 -8.03 -17.56 3.48
CA ALA A 136 -7.05 -17.25 4.50
C ALA A 136 -5.76 -16.65 3.93
N PHE A 137 -4.88 -16.18 4.81
CA PHE A 137 -3.49 -15.84 4.49
C PHE A 137 -2.56 -16.61 5.43
N ASN A 138 -1.52 -17.24 4.89
CA ASN A 138 -0.41 -17.73 5.71
C ASN A 138 0.66 -16.65 5.76
N PHE A 139 1.18 -16.37 6.95
CA PHE A 139 2.27 -15.44 7.18
C PHE A 139 3.42 -16.14 7.89
N GLY A 140 4.64 -15.74 7.57
CA GLY A 140 5.74 -15.90 8.50
C GLY A 140 6.55 -14.63 8.62
N VAL A 141 6.78 -14.23 9.87
CA VAL A 141 7.45 -13.00 10.27
C VAL A 141 8.76 -13.40 10.93
N SER A 142 9.83 -12.69 10.62
CA SER A 142 11.12 -12.83 11.29
C SER A 142 11.80 -11.50 11.54
N CYS A 143 12.49 -11.39 12.67
CA CYS A 143 13.34 -10.25 13.04
C CYS A 143 14.49 -10.73 13.96
N PHE A 144 15.44 -9.86 14.27
CA PHE A 144 16.54 -10.21 15.17
C PHE A 144 16.17 -9.89 16.62
N LYS A 145 16.33 -10.88 17.52
CA LYS A 145 16.16 -10.71 18.98
C LYS A 145 17.06 -9.64 19.58
N SER A 146 18.20 -9.35 18.93
CA SER A 146 19.14 -8.31 19.34
C SER A 146 18.60 -6.89 19.17
N CYS A 147 17.53 -6.68 18.38
CA CYS A 147 16.93 -5.38 18.17
C CYS A 147 15.68 -5.23 19.05
N PRO A 148 15.73 -4.44 20.14
CA PRO A 148 14.60 -4.28 21.05
C PRO A 148 13.42 -3.54 20.42
N GLU A 149 13.64 -2.86 19.29
CA GLU A 149 12.59 -2.15 18.55
C GLU A 149 11.76 -3.09 17.64
N THR A 150 12.23 -4.34 17.43
CA THR A 150 11.54 -5.32 16.58
C THR A 150 11.03 -6.53 17.37
N SER A 151 9.81 -6.98 17.09
CA SER A 151 9.24 -8.20 17.66
C SER A 151 8.29 -8.88 16.67
N ALA A 152 8.47 -10.18 16.42
CA ALA A 152 7.63 -10.91 15.47
C ALA A 152 6.19 -11.00 15.95
N VAL A 153 5.98 -11.15 17.27
CA VAL A 153 4.65 -11.16 17.92
C VAL A 153 3.97 -9.80 17.78
N ARG A 154 4.64 -8.70 18.14
CA ARG A 154 4.08 -7.35 18.01
C ARG A 154 3.73 -7.02 16.55
N PHE A 155 4.56 -7.46 15.61
CA PHE A 155 4.29 -7.28 14.18
C PHE A 155 3.11 -8.12 13.68
N LYS A 156 2.95 -9.37 14.16
CA LYS A 156 1.74 -10.17 13.89
C LYS A 156 0.48 -9.43 14.34
N GLU A 157 0.44 -8.96 15.59
CA GLU A 157 -0.74 -8.29 16.15
C GLU A 157 -1.12 -7.06 15.33
N ALA A 158 -0.13 -6.21 15.01
CA ALA A 158 -0.35 -5.04 14.17
C ALA A 158 -0.81 -5.41 12.75
N LEU A 159 -0.33 -6.53 12.19
CA LEU A 159 -0.73 -7.00 10.86
C LEU A 159 -2.17 -7.54 10.85
N GLU A 160 -2.54 -8.35 11.84
CA GLU A 160 -3.92 -8.84 11.98
C GLU A 160 -4.92 -7.70 12.20
N GLN A 161 -4.54 -6.71 13.01
CA GLN A 161 -5.31 -5.49 13.19
C GLN A 161 -5.46 -4.72 11.87
N SER A 162 -4.36 -4.50 11.15
CA SER A 162 -4.35 -3.78 9.87
C SER A 162 -5.24 -4.46 8.82
N LEU A 163 -5.12 -5.78 8.67
CA LEU A 163 -5.96 -6.57 7.78
C LEU A 163 -7.45 -6.48 8.15
N THR A 164 -7.75 -6.47 9.44
CA THR A 164 -9.14 -6.36 9.94
C THR A 164 -9.71 -4.96 9.68
N GLU A 165 -8.97 -3.91 9.97
CA GLU A 165 -9.37 -2.52 9.71
C GLU A 165 -9.59 -2.26 8.22
N MET A 166 -8.67 -2.72 7.37
CA MET A 166 -8.79 -2.60 5.92
C MET A 166 -10.02 -3.33 5.38
N ARG A 167 -10.29 -4.55 5.88
CA ARG A 167 -11.50 -5.31 5.52
C ARG A 167 -12.76 -4.55 5.90
N ASN A 168 -12.85 -4.08 7.14
CA ASN A 168 -14.02 -3.37 7.66
C ASN A 168 -14.30 -2.08 6.89
N CYS A 169 -13.23 -1.40 6.46
CA CYS A 169 -13.30 -0.21 5.65
C CYS A 169 -13.97 -0.45 4.27
N VAL A 170 -13.75 -1.61 3.65
CA VAL A 170 -14.29 -1.95 2.31
C VAL A 170 -15.43 -2.98 2.36
N ALA A 171 -15.93 -3.33 3.55
CA ALA A 171 -16.91 -4.39 3.73
C ALA A 171 -18.29 -4.08 3.14
N GLN A 172 -18.64 -2.79 2.99
CA GLN A 172 -19.88 -2.42 2.31
C GLN A 172 -19.74 -2.56 0.78
N PRO A 173 -20.78 -3.03 0.08
CA PRO A 173 -20.79 -2.97 -1.39
C PRO A 173 -20.66 -1.50 -1.83
N PRO A 174 -19.95 -1.23 -2.95
CA PRO A 174 -19.85 0.13 -3.47
C PRO A 174 -21.27 0.69 -3.65
N ARG A 175 -21.55 1.83 -3.01
CA ARG A 175 -22.82 2.53 -3.21
C ARG A 175 -22.97 2.75 -4.72
N LYS A 176 -24.03 2.21 -5.33
CA LYS A 176 -24.39 2.55 -6.73
C LYS A 176 -24.43 4.07 -6.79
N ALA A 177 -23.67 4.66 -7.70
CA ALA A 177 -23.72 6.09 -7.94
C ALA A 177 -25.18 6.47 -8.18
N ARG A 178 -25.76 7.31 -7.32
CA ARG A 178 -27.06 7.89 -7.59
C ARG A 178 -26.86 8.75 -8.84
N HIS A 179 -27.45 8.35 -9.97
CA HIS A 179 -27.62 9.24 -11.10
C HIS A 179 -28.40 10.45 -10.58
N ALA A 180 -27.72 11.59 -10.44
CA ALA A 180 -28.39 12.87 -10.30
C ALA A 180 -29.08 13.13 -11.65
N CYS A 181 -30.35 12.78 -11.74
CA CYS A 181 -31.22 13.23 -12.82
C CYS A 181 -31.41 14.74 -12.62
N SER A 182 -30.60 15.53 -13.32
CA SER A 182 -30.89 16.96 -13.50
C SER A 182 -31.96 17.04 -14.59
N SER A 183 -33.20 17.31 -14.17
CA SER A 183 -34.27 17.66 -15.10
C SER A 183 -33.89 18.98 -15.78
N SER A 184 -33.68 18.90 -17.09
CA SER A 184 -33.51 20.02 -18.01
C SER A 184 -34.71 20.98 -17.93
N GLN A 185 -34.47 22.26 -17.65
CA GLN A 185 -35.33 23.33 -18.12
C GLN A 185 -34.65 24.02 -19.29
N LEU A 186 -35.26 23.89 -20.48
CA LEU A 186 -34.95 24.68 -21.66
C LEU A 186 -35.38 26.13 -21.40
N THR A 187 -34.47 27.09 -21.59
CA THR A 187 -34.84 28.42 -22.07
C THR A 187 -33.87 28.87 -23.15
N ARG A 188 -34.43 29.07 -24.35
CA ARG A 188 -33.81 29.57 -25.57
C ARG A 188 -33.83 31.10 -25.56
N SER A 189 -32.70 31.79 -25.78
CA SER A 189 -32.64 32.97 -26.67
C SER A 189 -31.21 33.50 -26.95
N GLN A 190 -30.86 33.44 -28.24
CA GLN A 190 -30.14 34.39 -29.12
C GLN A 190 -28.78 35.07 -28.78
N ASN A 191 -27.78 34.69 -29.58
CA ASN A 191 -26.80 35.44 -30.40
C ASN A 191 -26.23 36.81 -29.97
N GLY A 192 -24.90 36.87 -29.96
CA GLY A 192 -24.08 38.08 -30.20
C GLY A 192 -22.57 37.82 -30.03
N SER A 193 -21.78 38.00 -31.09
CA SER A 193 -20.31 38.00 -31.12
C SER A 193 -19.83 39.24 -31.90
N PRO A 194 -18.54 39.63 -31.90
CA PRO A 194 -17.47 39.49 -30.90
C PRO A 194 -16.80 40.86 -30.57
N GLY A 195 -16.09 40.93 -29.45
CA GLY A 195 -15.17 42.04 -29.15
C GLY A 195 -13.99 41.57 -28.31
N GLU A 196 -12.80 41.61 -28.89
CA GLU A 196 -11.50 41.65 -28.20
C GLU A 196 -10.85 43.01 -28.50
N PRO A 197 -9.77 43.47 -27.83
CA PRO A 197 -8.97 42.82 -26.78
C PRO A 197 -8.72 43.74 -25.56
N HIS A 198 -8.10 43.24 -24.48
CA HIS A 198 -7.06 43.99 -23.77
C HIS A 198 -6.23 43.08 -22.87
N LYS A 199 -4.91 43.12 -23.10
CA LYS A 199 -3.86 42.47 -22.30
C LYS A 199 -3.59 43.31 -21.06
N GLU A 200 -3.53 42.68 -19.88
CA GLU A 200 -2.77 43.22 -18.75
C GLU A 200 -1.87 42.15 -18.12
N ASN A 201 -0.60 42.52 -18.05
CA ASN A 201 0.50 41.80 -17.42
C ASN A 201 0.38 41.87 -15.91
N ILE A 202 0.54 40.75 -15.19
CA ILE A 202 0.89 40.78 -13.77
C ILE A 202 2.18 39.98 -13.54
N VAL A 203 3.23 40.79 -13.40
CA VAL A 203 4.53 40.65 -12.74
C VAL A 203 4.74 39.39 -11.89
N SER A 204 5.79 38.66 -12.26
CA SER A 204 6.53 37.72 -11.41
C SER A 204 7.29 38.45 -10.31
N ASN A 205 7.01 38.13 -9.04
CA ASN A 205 7.93 38.43 -7.94
C ASN A 205 8.37 37.12 -7.28
N SER A 206 9.62 36.77 -7.54
CA SER A 206 10.41 35.76 -6.85
C SER A 206 11.03 36.37 -5.59
N THR A 207 10.98 35.64 -4.48
CA THR A 207 11.95 35.81 -3.38
C THR A 207 12.14 34.45 -2.69
N PRO A 208 13.38 34.03 -2.38
CA PRO A 208 13.71 32.64 -2.11
C PRO A 208 13.53 32.28 -0.62
N GLY A 209 12.64 31.33 -0.34
CA GLY A 209 12.50 30.70 0.97
C GLY A 209 13.37 29.46 1.06
N VAL A 210 14.42 29.54 1.89
CA VAL A 210 15.35 28.46 2.24
C VAL A 210 14.55 27.27 2.81
N LEU A 211 14.37 26.21 2.03
CA LEU A 211 13.88 24.92 2.54
C LEU A 211 15.06 24.18 3.16
N GLY A 212 15.15 24.20 4.48
CA GLY A 212 16.00 23.29 5.23
C GLY A 212 15.51 21.86 5.01
N GLU A 213 16.24 21.09 4.20
CA GLU A 213 16.08 19.65 4.07
C GLU A 213 16.41 18.97 5.41
N THR A 214 15.39 18.71 6.23
CA THR A 214 15.51 17.70 7.28
C THR A 214 15.44 16.33 6.62
N ARG A 215 16.61 15.82 6.23
CA ARG A 215 16.81 14.49 5.66
C ARG A 215 16.46 13.44 6.71
N THR A 216 15.20 13.04 6.79
CA THR A 216 14.75 11.93 7.64
C THR A 216 15.45 10.65 7.15
N LYS A 217 16.48 10.21 7.88
CA LYS A 217 17.14 8.92 7.64
C LYS A 217 16.07 7.82 7.75
N LEU A 218 15.74 7.19 6.63
CA LEU A 218 14.93 5.96 6.57
C LEU A 218 15.71 4.86 7.30
N ARG A 219 15.47 4.71 8.60
CA ARG A 219 16.21 3.80 9.49
C ARG A 219 15.69 2.36 9.44
N TRP A 220 14.50 2.12 8.90
CA TRP A 220 13.83 0.82 9.00
C TRP A 220 13.48 0.20 7.65
N LYS A 221 13.72 -1.11 7.51
CA LYS A 221 13.46 -1.88 6.28
C LYS A 221 12.52 -3.06 6.54
N LEU A 222 11.56 -3.25 5.64
CA LEU A 222 10.56 -4.33 5.69
C LEU A 222 10.64 -5.08 4.37
N TYR A 223 10.93 -6.37 4.45
CA TYR A 223 11.05 -7.21 3.27
C TYR A 223 9.79 -8.06 3.15
N SER A 224 9.10 -7.96 2.02
CA SER A 224 7.88 -8.71 1.73
C SER A 224 8.05 -9.59 0.49
N CYS A 225 7.45 -10.78 0.51
CA CYS A 225 7.35 -11.65 -0.66
C CYS A 225 5.99 -12.36 -0.61
N GLY A 226 5.19 -12.17 -1.66
CA GLY A 226 3.83 -12.67 -1.76
C GLY A 226 3.64 -13.74 -2.82
N PHE A 227 2.67 -14.62 -2.55
CA PHE A 227 2.19 -15.62 -3.51
C PHE A 227 0.66 -15.61 -3.53
N THR A 228 0.05 -15.76 -4.71
CA THR A 228 -1.37 -16.11 -4.86
C THR A 228 -1.47 -17.52 -5.42
N ALA A 229 -1.86 -18.50 -4.60
CA ALA A 229 -2.06 -19.87 -5.05
C ALA A 229 -3.40 -19.99 -5.78
N ASP A 230 -3.43 -20.29 -7.08
CA ASP A 230 -4.61 -20.85 -7.74
C ASP A 230 -4.52 -22.38 -7.60
N ILE A 231 -5.11 -22.91 -6.53
CA ILE A 231 -5.47 -24.33 -6.40
C ILE A 231 -6.99 -24.41 -6.56
#